data_AF-A0A2U1KP07-F1
#
_entry.id   AF-A0A2U1KP07-F1
#
_cell.length_a   1.000
_cell.length_b   1.000
_cell.length_c   1.000
_cell.angle_alpha   90.00
_cell.angle_beta   90.00
_cell.angle_gamma   90.00
#
_symmetry.space_group_name_H-M   'P 1'
#
loop_
_entity.id
_entity.type
_entity.pdbx_description
1 polymer ?
#
loop_
_entity_poly.entity_id
_entity_poly.type
_entity_poly.pdbx_seq_one_letter_code
_entity_poly.pdbx_strand_id
1 'polypeptide(L)'
;MLYLQQQGYNAATCKTKWLTNGGLNGGNYEFIDVIRSDTNERYYIDLSFASEFSLARETKEYTRLTRHIPRVYVGKGDDLKALVKLVSDAGRRSLKAKGLFLPPWRKNRFMQMKWFGPHRRTVSYIPTVSSSLNNVVKCSAVGFNAVNSGVFVNAVMRTR
;
A
#
# COMPACT_ATOMS: atom_id res chain seq x y z
N MET A 1 -4.61 13.71 -3.55
CA MET A 1 -5.93 13.40 -2.99
C MET A 1 -6.74 14.68 -2.76
N LEU A 2 -6.30 15.59 -1.88
CA LEU A 2 -7.02 16.83 -1.57
C LEU A 2 -7.38 17.68 -2.80
N TYR A 3 -6.45 17.84 -3.74
CA TYR A 3 -6.70 18.52 -5.01
C TYR A 3 -7.91 17.95 -5.78
N LEU A 4 -8.02 16.62 -5.90
CA LEU A 4 -9.14 15.99 -6.62
C LEU A 4 -10.48 16.27 -5.96
N GLN A 5 -10.52 16.26 -4.62
CA GLN A 5 -11.72 16.57 -3.86
C GLN A 5 -12.13 18.04 -4.01
N GLN A 6 -11.16 18.97 -4.00
CA GLN A 6 -11.42 20.39 -4.23
C GLN A 6 -11.96 20.67 -5.64
N GLN A 7 -11.58 19.86 -6.62
CA GLN A 7 -12.14 19.90 -7.98
C GLN A 7 -13.52 19.21 -8.08
N GLY A 8 -14.10 18.76 -6.97
CA GLY A 8 -15.44 18.15 -6.93
C GLY A 8 -15.49 16.66 -7.26
N TYR A 9 -14.34 15.98 -7.42
CA TYR A 9 -14.31 14.54 -7.65
C TYR A 9 -14.53 13.77 -6.34
N ASN A 10 -15.31 12.68 -6.40
CA ASN A 10 -15.42 11.71 -5.31
C ASN A 10 -14.16 10.83 -5.26
N ALA A 11 -13.08 11.43 -4.77
CA ALA A 11 -11.77 10.79 -4.60
C ALA A 11 -11.57 10.31 -3.17
N ALA A 12 -10.98 9.13 -3.00
CA ALA A 12 -10.70 8.57 -1.69
C ALA A 12 -9.36 7.82 -1.65
N THR A 13 -8.78 7.75 -0.46
CA THR A 13 -7.68 6.84 -0.19
C THR A 13 -8.24 5.45 0.11
N CYS A 14 -7.77 4.45 -0.63
CA CYS A 14 -8.11 3.05 -0.44
C CYS A 14 -6.93 2.31 0.18
N LYS A 15 -7.19 1.59 1.28
CA LYS A 15 -6.19 0.72 1.93
C LYS A 15 -6.65 -0.71 1.85
N THR A 16 -6.01 -1.53 1.01
CA THR A 16 -6.22 -2.97 0.96
C THR A 16 -5.44 -3.66 2.07
N LYS A 17 -6.03 -4.70 2.64
CA LYS A 17 -5.35 -5.61 3.58
C LYS A 17 -5.91 -7.00 3.38
N TRP A 18 -5.04 -7.98 3.19
CA TRP A 18 -5.44 -9.37 3.04
C TRP A 18 -4.57 -10.28 3.91
N LEU A 19 -5.21 -11.32 4.43
CA LEU A 19 -4.55 -12.35 5.23
C LEU A 19 -3.91 -13.40 4.33
N THR A 20 -2.96 -14.13 4.89
CA THR A 20 -2.40 -15.31 4.23
C THR A 20 -3.51 -16.35 4.01
N ASN A 21 -3.72 -16.77 2.76
CA ASN A 21 -4.75 -17.76 2.44
C ASN A 21 -4.39 -18.56 1.17
N GLY A 22 -4.43 -19.90 1.25
CA GLY A 22 -4.25 -20.78 0.10
C GLY A 22 -3.00 -20.47 -0.72
N GLY A 23 -1.83 -20.37 -0.05
CA GLY A 23 -0.54 -20.10 -0.69
C GLY A 23 -0.32 -18.65 -1.16
N LEU A 24 -1.25 -17.74 -0.88
CA LEU A 24 -1.06 -16.29 -1.02
C LEU A 24 -0.55 -15.73 0.30
N ASN A 25 0.60 -15.05 0.27
CA ASN A 25 1.12 -14.34 1.44
C ASN A 25 0.27 -13.11 1.75
N GLY A 26 0.05 -12.85 3.04
CA GLY A 26 -0.61 -11.62 3.50
C GLY A 26 0.13 -10.36 3.09
N GLY A 27 -0.61 -9.26 2.97
CA GLY A 27 -0.07 -7.99 2.52
C GLY A 27 -1.05 -6.84 2.74
N ASN A 28 -0.55 -5.64 2.50
CA ASN A 28 -1.33 -4.42 2.47
C ASN A 28 -0.89 -3.55 1.30
N TYR A 29 -1.76 -2.64 0.89
CA TYR A 29 -1.43 -1.67 -0.14
C TYR A 29 -2.29 -0.42 0.00
N GLU A 30 -1.79 0.71 -0.48
CA GLU A 30 -2.49 1.98 -0.48
C GLU A 30 -2.52 2.56 -1.88
N PHE A 31 -3.70 2.95 -2.34
CA PHE A 31 -3.92 3.60 -3.63
C PHE A 31 -5.03 4.64 -3.50
N ILE A 32 -5.23 5.44 -4.53
CA ILE A 32 -6.33 6.40 -4.60
C ILE A 32 -7.36 5.87 -5.58
N ASP A 33 -8.65 5.99 -5.27
CA ASP A 33 -9.70 5.82 -6.26
C ASP A 33 -10.46 7.11 -6.51
N VAL A 34 -11.11 7.16 -7.66
CA VAL A 34 -12.08 8.21 -8.01
C VAL A 34 -13.32 7.53 -8.55
N ILE A 35 -14.47 7.86 -8.00
CA ILE A 35 -15.76 7.41 -8.52
C ILE A 35 -16.40 8.59 -9.22
N ARG A 36 -16.71 8.43 -10.50
CA ARG A 36 -17.43 9.44 -11.27
C ARG A 36 -18.91 9.44 -10.89
N SER A 37 -19.45 10.58 -10.48
CA SER A 37 -20.86 10.67 -10.04
C SER A 37 -21.85 10.47 -11.18
N ASP A 38 -21.46 10.78 -12.42
CA ASP A 38 -22.32 10.72 -13.61
C ASP A 38 -22.40 9.32 -14.22
N THR A 39 -21.27 8.62 -14.32
CA THR A 39 -21.21 7.28 -14.92
C THR A 39 -21.11 6.14 -13.90
N ASN A 40 -20.94 6.47 -12.61
CA ASN A 40 -20.59 5.54 -11.54
C ASN A 40 -19.33 4.69 -11.84
N GLU A 41 -18.48 5.16 -12.75
CA GLU A 41 -17.25 4.49 -13.12
C GLU A 41 -16.16 4.73 -12.07
N ARG A 42 -15.44 3.66 -11.72
CA ARG A 42 -14.31 3.71 -10.79
C ARG A 42 -12.98 3.75 -11.53
N TYR A 43 -12.19 4.76 -11.22
CA TYR A 43 -10.81 4.92 -11.67
C TYR A 43 -9.86 4.62 -10.52
N TYR A 44 -8.77 3.94 -10.84
CA TYR A 44 -7.68 3.62 -9.93
C TYR A 44 -6.50 4.53 -10.23
N ILE A 45 -5.95 5.13 -9.19
CA ILE A 45 -4.81 6.04 -9.24
C ILE A 45 -3.72 5.49 -8.33
N ASP A 46 -2.55 5.22 -8.90
CA ASP A 46 -1.40 4.73 -8.18
C ASP A 46 -0.16 5.54 -8.56
N LEU A 47 0.42 6.23 -7.59
CA LEU A 47 1.53 7.16 -7.79
C LEU A 47 2.88 6.47 -7.96
N SER A 48 3.00 5.21 -7.57
CA SER A 48 4.25 4.44 -7.59
C SER A 48 4.13 3.17 -8.43
N PHE A 49 3.20 3.15 -9.38
CA PHE A 49 2.80 1.95 -10.12
C PHE A 49 3.97 1.23 -10.81
N ALA A 50 4.83 1.95 -11.52
CA ALA A 50 5.95 1.34 -12.25
C ALA A 50 6.94 0.60 -11.31
N SER A 51 7.10 1.06 -10.07
CA SER A 51 8.01 0.44 -9.10
C SER A 51 7.55 -0.98 -8.71
N GLU A 52 6.25 -1.26 -8.83
CA GLU A 52 5.64 -2.55 -8.55
C GLU A 52 6.03 -3.64 -9.54
N PHE A 53 6.69 -3.29 -10.64
CA PHE A 53 7.12 -4.21 -11.68
C PHE A 53 8.64 -4.26 -11.87
N SER A 54 9.41 -3.61 -10.99
CA SER A 54 10.87 -3.69 -11.03
C SER A 54 11.35 -5.10 -10.65
N LEU A 55 12.19 -5.72 -11.50
CA LEU A 55 12.79 -7.03 -11.23
C LEU A 55 14.32 -6.96 -11.26
N ALA A 56 14.94 -7.59 -10.27
CA ALA A 56 16.38 -7.82 -10.33
C ALA A 56 16.70 -8.87 -11.40
N ARG A 57 17.83 -8.68 -12.10
CA ARG A 57 18.35 -9.62 -13.12
C ARG A 57 17.35 -9.95 -14.23
N GLU A 58 16.55 -8.98 -14.64
CA GLU A 58 15.61 -9.12 -15.74
C GLU A 58 16.27 -9.31 -17.11
N THR A 59 15.50 -9.83 -18.08
CA THR A 59 15.92 -9.89 -19.49
C THR A 59 15.73 -8.53 -20.17
N LYS A 60 16.45 -8.30 -21.28
CA LYS A 60 16.38 -7.04 -22.04
C LYS A 60 14.95 -6.77 -22.56
N GLU A 61 14.23 -7.82 -22.93
CA GLU A 61 12.84 -7.73 -23.39
C GLU A 61 11.92 -7.24 -22.28
N TYR A 62 12.12 -7.73 -21.04
CA TYR A 62 11.35 -7.27 -19.89
C TYR A 62 11.67 -5.83 -19.54
N THR A 63 12.96 -5.44 -19.55
CA THR A 63 13.37 -4.04 -19.37
C THR A 63 12.71 -3.11 -20.39
N ARG A 64 12.61 -3.54 -21.65
CA ARG A 64 11.96 -2.75 -22.70
C ARG A 64 10.46 -2.60 -22.41
N LEU A 65 9.79 -3.66 -21.96
CA LEU A 65 8.38 -3.63 -21.58
C LEU A 65 8.13 -2.72 -20.36
N THR A 66 8.94 -2.81 -19.31
CA THR A 66 8.75 -2.01 -18.08
C THR A 66 9.01 -0.52 -18.30
N ARG A 67 9.83 -0.13 -19.28
CA ARG A 67 10.01 1.28 -19.68
C ARG A 67 8.74 1.93 -20.24
N HIS A 68 7.80 1.16 -20.76
CA HIS A 68 6.52 1.67 -21.25
C HIS A 68 5.44 1.72 -20.16
N ILE A 69 5.69 1.18 -18.97
CA ILE A 69 4.74 1.22 -17.87
C ILE A 69 4.71 2.64 -17.31
N PRO A 70 3.52 3.23 -17.14
CA PRO A 70 3.41 4.58 -16.61
C PRO A 70 3.88 4.61 -15.15
N ARG A 71 4.64 5.66 -14.79
CA ARG A 71 5.06 5.90 -13.40
C ARG A 71 3.86 6.05 -12.48
N VAL A 72 2.88 6.82 -12.92
CA VAL A 72 1.58 7.00 -12.27
C VAL A 72 0.51 6.32 -13.12
N TYR A 73 -0.17 5.34 -12.56
CA TYR A 73 -1.31 4.72 -13.24
C TYR A 73 -2.58 5.53 -12.97
N VAL A 74 -3.36 5.77 -14.01
CA VAL A 74 -4.73 6.31 -13.93
C VAL A 74 -5.57 5.55 -14.95
N GLY A 75 -6.55 4.77 -14.51
CA GLY A 75 -7.36 3.99 -15.45
C GLY A 75 -8.44 3.15 -14.78
N LYS A 76 -9.21 2.43 -15.61
CA LYS A 76 -10.30 1.57 -15.13
C LYS A 76 -9.75 0.28 -14.51
N GLY A 77 -10.61 -0.39 -13.74
CA GLY A 77 -10.25 -1.63 -13.06
C GLY A 77 -9.89 -2.77 -14.02
N ASP A 78 -10.57 -2.89 -15.15
CA ASP A 78 -10.33 -4.00 -16.08
C ASP A 78 -9.03 -3.83 -16.87
N ASP A 79 -8.72 -2.60 -17.29
CA ASP A 79 -7.41 -2.25 -17.87
C ASP A 79 -6.27 -2.54 -16.89
N LEU A 80 -6.46 -2.21 -15.61
CA LEU A 80 -5.49 -2.46 -14.55
C LEU A 80 -5.26 -3.97 -14.36
N LYS A 81 -6.34 -4.77 -14.32
CA LYS A 81 -6.23 -6.24 -14.23
C LYS A 81 -5.46 -6.82 -15.43
N ALA A 82 -5.78 -6.35 -16.63
CA ALA A 82 -5.13 -6.81 -17.87
C ALA A 82 -3.64 -6.46 -17.87
N LEU A 83 -3.31 -5.22 -17.49
CA LEU A 83 -1.92 -4.75 -17.39
C LEU A 83 -1.13 -5.52 -16.33
N VAL A 84 -1.67 -5.68 -15.13
CA VAL A 84 -1.03 -6.44 -14.04
C VAL A 84 -0.78 -7.88 -14.48
N LYS A 85 -1.73 -8.53 -15.14
CA LYS A 85 -1.58 -9.89 -15.67
C LYS A 85 -0.46 -9.95 -16.72
N LEU A 86 -0.51 -9.07 -17.72
CA LEU A 86 0.46 -9.00 -18.81
C LEU A 86 1.90 -8.86 -18.27
N VAL A 87 2.11 -7.89 -17.38
CA VAL A 87 3.45 -7.59 -16.84
C VAL A 87 3.92 -8.70 -15.89
N SER A 88 3.02 -9.28 -15.08
CA SER A 88 3.36 -10.43 -14.21
C SER A 88 3.78 -11.66 -15.03
N ASP A 89 3.08 -11.94 -16.14
CA ASP A 89 3.41 -13.05 -17.03
C ASP A 89 4.74 -12.81 -17.78
N ALA A 90 5.01 -11.57 -18.20
CA ALA A 90 6.30 -11.18 -18.75
C ALA A 90 7.43 -11.33 -17.72
N GLY A 91 7.20 -10.92 -16.47
CA GLY A 91 8.16 -11.05 -15.37
C GLY A 91 8.48 -12.50 -15.04
N ARG A 92 7.46 -13.36 -15.03
CA ARG A 92 7.64 -14.81 -14.88
C ARG A 92 8.54 -15.39 -15.98
N ARG A 93 8.29 -15.03 -17.25
CA ARG A 93 9.10 -15.49 -18.40
C ARG A 93 10.54 -14.99 -18.31
N SER A 94 10.72 -13.72 -17.95
CA SER A 94 12.02 -13.07 -17.75
C SER A 94 12.88 -13.83 -16.72
N LEU A 95 12.34 -14.04 -15.52
CA LEU A 95 13.07 -14.75 -14.46
C LEU A 95 13.33 -16.22 -14.81
N LYS A 96 12.34 -16.90 -15.41
CA LYS A 96 12.52 -18.29 -15.85
C LYS A 96 13.65 -18.42 -16.88
N ALA A 97 13.75 -17.49 -17.83
CA ALA A 97 14.84 -17.47 -18.82
C ALA A 97 16.23 -17.25 -18.19
N LYS A 98 16.27 -16.69 -16.98
CA LYS A 98 17.49 -16.49 -16.18
C LYS A 98 17.72 -17.58 -15.13
N GLY A 99 16.92 -18.66 -15.14
CA GLY A 99 17.01 -19.74 -14.14
C GLY A 99 16.53 -19.33 -12.74
N LEU A 100 15.75 -18.25 -12.62
CA LEU A 100 15.26 -17.70 -11.36
C LEU A 100 13.76 -18.00 -11.16
N PHE A 101 13.38 -18.20 -9.90
CA PHE A 101 11.97 -18.35 -9.53
C PHE A 101 11.30 -16.99 -9.33
N LEU A 102 10.02 -16.88 -9.73
CA LEU A 102 9.23 -15.68 -9.50
C LEU A 102 8.85 -15.58 -8.00
N PRO A 103 9.22 -14.49 -7.30
CA PRO A 103 8.85 -14.32 -5.90
C PRO A 103 7.34 -14.30 -5.70
N PRO A 104 6.82 -14.79 -4.55
CA PRO A 104 5.37 -14.84 -4.28
C PRO A 104 4.66 -13.50 -4.47
N TRP A 105 5.28 -12.39 -4.04
CA TRP A 105 4.72 -11.04 -4.15
C TRP A 105 4.72 -10.47 -5.57
N ARG A 106 5.39 -11.12 -6.53
CA ARG A 106 5.38 -10.77 -7.96
C ARG A 106 4.43 -11.64 -8.76
N LYS A 107 3.78 -12.64 -8.14
CA LYS A 107 2.75 -13.46 -8.81
C LYS A 107 1.52 -12.61 -9.09
N ASN A 108 0.88 -12.84 -10.23
CA ASN A 108 -0.32 -12.10 -10.66
C ASN A 108 -1.40 -12.06 -9.56
N ARG A 109 -1.70 -13.18 -8.89
CA ARG A 109 -2.69 -13.22 -7.81
C ARG A 109 -2.35 -12.27 -6.66
N PHE A 110 -1.09 -12.20 -6.24
CA PHE A 110 -0.66 -11.27 -5.19
C PHE A 110 -0.75 -9.83 -5.67
N MET A 111 -0.28 -9.57 -6.88
CA MET A 111 -0.29 -8.22 -7.44
C MET A 111 -1.72 -7.68 -7.58
N GLN A 112 -2.68 -8.48 -8.04
CA GLN A 112 -4.08 -8.05 -8.12
C GLN A 112 -4.69 -7.69 -6.77
N MET A 113 -4.29 -8.36 -5.67
CA MET A 113 -4.81 -8.05 -4.33
C MET A 113 -4.47 -6.64 -3.85
N LYS A 114 -3.39 -6.04 -4.36
CA LYS A 114 -3.01 -4.65 -4.04
C LYS A 114 -4.14 -3.66 -4.34
N TRP A 115 -4.82 -3.83 -5.46
CA TRP A 115 -5.88 -2.90 -5.91
C TRP A 115 -7.29 -3.49 -5.75
N PHE A 116 -7.45 -4.81 -5.82
CA PHE A 116 -8.76 -5.49 -5.84
C PHE A 116 -9.07 -6.30 -4.59
N GLY A 117 -8.16 -6.34 -3.60
CA GLY A 117 -8.41 -6.99 -2.34
C GLY A 117 -9.49 -6.28 -1.49
N PRO A 118 -9.92 -6.90 -0.38
CA PRO A 118 -10.72 -6.22 0.63
C PRO A 118 -10.02 -4.93 1.07
N HIS A 119 -10.75 -3.81 1.07
CA HIS A 119 -10.18 -2.51 1.39
C HIS A 119 -11.12 -1.60 2.14
N ARG A 120 -10.51 -0.67 2.89
CA ARG A 120 -11.20 0.47 3.49
C ARG A 120 -11.04 1.68 2.57
N ARG A 121 -12.15 2.33 2.22
CA ARG A 121 -12.19 3.57 1.43
C ARG A 121 -12.42 4.76 2.36
N THR A 122 -11.54 5.77 2.32
CA THR A 122 -11.58 6.93 3.22
C THR A 122 -11.60 8.23 2.40
N VAL A 123 -12.67 9.00 2.54
CA VAL A 123 -12.94 10.24 1.77
C VAL A 123 -12.50 11.51 2.54
N SER A 124 -11.84 11.40 3.69
CA SER A 124 -11.70 12.53 4.64
C SER A 124 -11.02 13.77 4.04
N TYR A 125 -11.77 14.88 4.05
CA TYR A 125 -11.35 16.24 3.70
C TYR A 125 -10.77 17.02 4.92
N ILE A 126 -10.76 16.43 6.12
CA ILE A 126 -10.41 17.13 7.38
C ILE A 126 -9.21 16.42 8.03
N PRO A 127 -8.18 17.13 8.54
CA PRO A 127 -7.27 16.58 9.54
C PRO A 127 -8.10 16.37 10.81
N THR A 128 -8.78 15.23 10.91
CA THR A 128 -9.43 14.84 12.15
C THR A 128 -8.33 14.53 13.15
N VAL A 129 -7.99 15.51 13.99
CA VAL A 129 -7.60 15.20 15.36
C VAL A 129 -8.73 14.32 15.88
N SER A 130 -8.42 13.05 16.11
CA SER A 130 -9.40 12.07 16.57
C SER A 130 -9.89 12.47 17.96
N SER A 131 -10.96 13.24 18.05
CA SER A 131 -11.81 13.28 19.24
C SER A 131 -12.73 12.06 19.19
N SER A 132 -12.16 10.87 19.38
CA SER A 132 -12.93 9.68 19.71
C SER A 132 -13.34 9.79 21.18
N LEU A 133 -14.47 10.46 21.44
CA LEU A 133 -15.21 10.24 22.68
C LEU A 133 -15.84 8.84 22.62
N ASN A 134 -15.67 8.13 23.74
CA ASN A 134 -16.31 6.87 24.12
C ASN A 134 -15.65 5.57 23.66
N ASN A 135 -14.33 5.46 23.90
CA ASN A 135 -13.80 4.23 24.47
C ASN A 135 -13.20 4.60 25.84
N VAL A 136 -13.90 4.26 26.92
CA VAL A 136 -13.29 4.23 28.26
C VAL A 136 -12.25 3.12 28.22
N VAL A 137 -11.03 3.47 27.80
CA VAL A 137 -9.86 2.63 28.02
C VAL A 137 -9.53 2.81 29.49
N LYS A 138 -9.84 1.79 30.30
CA LYS A 138 -9.35 1.71 31.67
C LYS A 138 -7.86 1.40 31.61
N CYS A 139 -7.05 2.43 31.40
CA CYS A 139 -5.61 2.37 31.57
C CYS A 139 -5.33 2.27 33.07
N SER A 140 -5.15 1.05 33.58
CA SER A 140 -4.51 0.87 34.89
C SER A 140 -3.04 1.24 34.72
N ALA A 141 -2.69 2.50 34.99
CA ALA A 141 -1.31 2.91 35.12
C ALA A 141 -0.71 2.19 36.34
N VAL A 142 0.10 1.16 36.11
CA VAL A 142 1.00 0.62 37.14
C VAL A 142 2.14 1.61 37.31
N GLY A 143 1.89 2.63 38.15
CA GLY A 143 2.93 3.51 38.66
C GLY A 143 3.59 2.87 39.88
N PHE A 144 4.92 2.77 39.84
CA PHE A 144 5.69 2.56 41.06
C PHE A 144 5.68 3.88 41.84
N ASN A 145 5.21 3.86 43.10
CA ASN A 145 5.26 5.02 43.98
C ASN A 145 6.71 5.33 44.34
N ALA A 146 7.34 6.23 43.58
CA ALA A 146 8.56 6.88 44.01
C ALA A 146 8.18 7.93 45.07
N VAL A 147 8.32 7.55 46.35
CA VAL A 147 8.38 8.52 47.45
C VAL A 147 9.59 9.42 47.19
N ASN A 148 9.31 10.67 46.84
CA ASN A 148 10.31 11.67 46.56
C ASN A 148 10.89 12.20 47.87
N SER A 149 12.03 11.64 48.28
CA SER A 149 12.91 12.24 49.29
C SER A 149 14.36 11.85 48.98
N GLY A 150 15.03 12.59 48.11
CA GLY A 150 16.48 12.40 47.93
C GLY A 150 17.08 13.05 46.68
N VAL A 151 17.68 14.21 46.90
CA VAL A 151 18.80 14.86 46.17
C VAL A 151 19.16 14.27 44.81
N PHE A 152 18.96 15.05 43.75
CA PHE A 152 19.57 14.81 42.43
C PHE A 152 21.09 14.81 42.54
N VAL A 153 21.71 13.66 42.26
CA VAL A 153 23.14 13.57 41.98
C VAL A 153 23.31 12.96 40.59
N ASN A 154 23.93 13.72 39.68
CA ASN A 154 24.28 13.28 38.34
C ASN A 154 25.30 12.12 38.38
N ALA A 155 25.10 11.11 37.54
CA ALA A 155 26.15 10.15 37.16
C ALA A 155 25.93 9.74 35.70
N VAL A 156 26.65 10.36 34.76
CA VAL A 156 27.88 9.85 34.11
C VAL A 156 27.66 8.50 33.43
N MET A 157 27.55 8.54 32.10
CA MET A 157 27.59 7.36 31.23
C MET A 157 28.96 6.69 31.27
N ARG A 158 28.96 5.36 31.43
CA ARG A 158 30.05 4.50 30.98
C ARG A 158 29.51 3.37 30.11
N THR A 159 30.07 3.29 28.93
CA THR A 159 29.93 2.27 27.89
C THR A 159 30.49 0.92 28.33
N ARG A 160 29.90 -0.15 27.79
CA ARG A 160 30.67 -1.24 27.19
C ARG A 160 29.99 -1.70 25.91
#